data_AF-Q0CQF5-F1
#
_entry.id   AF-Q0CQF5-F1
#
_cell.length_a   1.000
_cell.length_b   1.000
_cell.length_c   1.000
_cell.angle_alpha   90.00
_cell.angle_beta   90.00
_cell.angle_gamma   90.00
#
_symmetry.space_group_name_H-M   'P 1'
#
loop_
_entity.id
_entity.type
_entity.pdbx_description
1 polymer ?
#
loop_
_entity_poly.entity_id
_entity_poly.type
_entity_poly.pdbx_seq_one_letter_code
_entity_poly.pdbx_strand_id
1 'polypeptide(L)'
;MRLRIQQCIEKFGRHNTDKHLQPKPSAVSHQSATVHPDKTPRVGPDTGSPEVQVAILTAKILNLSRHLQTTNKDKHNKRNLRLLVHKRQKLLRYLRKKERGGPRWQYLVETLGLSDAAWKGEISM
;
A
#
# COMPACT_ATOMS: atom_id res chain seq x y z
N MET A 1 16.90 7.76 -3.41
CA MET A 1 15.90 6.73 -3.00
C MET A 1 15.41 6.91 -1.57
N ARG A 2 16.30 7.16 -0.58
CA ARG A 2 15.91 7.35 0.83
C ARG A 2 14.84 8.44 1.03
N LEU A 3 14.94 9.58 0.36
CA LEU A 3 13.95 10.66 0.44
C LEU A 3 12.54 10.20 0.03
N ARG A 4 12.41 9.42 -1.05
CA ARG A 4 11.11 8.90 -1.51
C ARG A 4 10.51 7.90 -0.53
N ILE A 5 11.34 7.16 0.19
CA ILE A 5 10.86 6.23 1.24
C ILE A 5 10.31 7.02 2.43
N GLN A 6 11.02 8.05 2.88
CA GLN A 6 10.55 8.93 3.96
C GLN A 6 9.22 9.60 3.60
N GLN A 7 9.11 10.16 2.38
CA GLN A 7 7.85 10.71 1.89
C GLN A 7 6.70 9.69 1.87
N CYS A 8 6.97 8.42 1.53
CA CYS A 8 5.95 7.37 1.60
C CYS A 8 5.52 7.08 3.05
N ILE A 9 6.46 7.04 3.98
CA ILE A 9 6.20 6.82 5.41
C ILE A 9 5.37 7.96 5.98
N GLU A 10 5.77 9.20 5.72
CA GLU A 10 5.04 10.38 6.20
C GLU A 10 3.63 10.45 5.62
N LYS A 11 3.47 10.17 4.32
CA LYS A 11 2.18 10.30 3.63
C LYS A 11 1.19 9.17 3.94
N PHE A 12 1.66 7.93 3.99
CA PHE A 12 0.80 6.74 4.11
C PHE A 12 0.91 6.03 5.45
N GLY A 13 1.86 6.43 6.31
CA GLY A 13 2.03 5.85 7.63
C GLY A 13 0.78 6.06 8.49
N ARG A 14 0.36 5.01 9.18
CA ARG A 14 -0.82 5.00 10.05
C ARG A 14 -0.72 6.03 11.18
N HIS A 15 0.50 6.32 11.64
CA HIS A 15 0.75 7.40 12.61
C HIS A 15 0.26 8.79 12.16
N ASN A 16 0.10 9.04 10.85
CA ASN A 16 -0.45 10.28 10.32
C ASN A 16 -1.87 10.11 9.76
N THR A 17 -2.13 9.00 9.06
CA THR A 17 -3.43 8.76 8.42
C THR A 17 -4.53 8.45 9.43
N ASP A 18 -4.21 7.87 10.59
CA ASP A 18 -5.18 7.60 11.66
C ASP A 18 -5.80 8.90 12.23
N LYS A 19 -5.16 10.07 12.02
CA LYS A 19 -5.65 11.37 12.53
C LYS A 19 -6.83 11.93 11.74
N HIS A 20 -6.95 11.59 10.45
CA HIS A 20 -7.94 12.20 9.55
C HIS A 20 -8.77 11.18 8.77
N LEU A 21 -8.31 9.94 8.62
CA LEU A 21 -9.08 8.88 7.97
C LEU A 21 -9.90 8.11 8.98
N GLN A 22 -11.19 8.01 8.72
CA GLN A 22 -12.11 7.22 9.54
C GLN A 22 -11.71 5.74 9.55
N PRO A 23 -11.94 5.04 10.68
CA PRO A 23 -11.69 3.61 10.77
C PRO A 23 -12.61 2.86 9.80
N LYS A 24 -12.19 1.63 9.42
CA LYS A 24 -13.00 0.78 8.56
C LYS A 24 -14.41 0.59 9.14
N PRO A 25 -15.45 0.50 8.31
CA PRO A 25 -16.80 0.24 8.77
C PRO A 25 -16.87 -1.11 9.50
N SER A 26 -17.36 -1.08 10.74
CA SER A 26 -17.62 -2.26 11.58
C SER A 26 -18.61 -3.18 10.89
N ALA A 27 -18.43 -4.50 10.98
CA ALA A 27 -19.37 -5.46 10.37
C ALA A 27 -20.73 -5.53 11.08
N VAL A 28 -20.84 -4.90 12.25
CA VAL A 28 -21.93 -5.15 13.18
C VAL A 28 -22.32 -3.85 13.89
N SER A 29 -23.58 -3.47 13.72
CA SER A 29 -24.32 -2.56 14.60
C SER A 29 -24.85 -3.36 15.79
N HIS A 30 -23.98 -3.83 16.67
CA HIS A 30 -24.45 -4.38 17.94
C HIS A 30 -24.31 -3.28 18.98
N GLN A 31 -25.45 -2.81 19.48
CA GLN A 31 -25.58 -1.97 20.66
C GLN A 31 -25.14 -2.78 21.88
N SER A 32 -23.85 -3.05 21.96
CA SER A 32 -23.19 -3.66 23.12
C SER A 32 -21.76 -3.15 23.02
N ALA A 33 -21.53 -1.98 23.62
CA ALA A 33 -20.23 -1.37 23.71
C ALA A 33 -19.32 -2.29 24.56
N THR A 34 -18.75 -3.33 23.94
CA THR A 34 -17.58 -3.98 24.50
C THR A 34 -16.48 -2.94 24.43
N VAL A 35 -16.14 -2.38 25.59
CA VAL A 35 -14.96 -1.54 25.81
C VAL A 35 -13.78 -2.26 25.19
N HIS A 36 -13.40 -1.86 23.97
CA HIS A 36 -12.17 -2.35 23.39
C HIS A 36 -11.04 -1.81 24.26
N PRO A 37 -10.10 -2.64 24.75
CA PRO A 37 -8.97 -2.14 25.50
C PRO A 37 -8.26 -1.10 24.65
N ASP A 38 -7.94 0.03 25.26
CA ASP A 38 -7.26 1.12 24.60
C ASP A 38 -5.99 0.56 23.94
N LYS A 39 -5.85 0.77 22.63
CA LYS A 39 -4.73 0.18 21.89
C LYS A 39 -3.47 0.87 22.38
N THR A 40 -2.46 0.07 22.74
CA THR A 40 -1.17 0.64 23.13
C THR A 40 -0.66 1.60 22.07
N PRO A 41 -0.22 2.81 22.47
CA PRO A 41 0.27 3.79 21.52
C PRO A 41 1.52 3.25 20.81
N ARG A 42 1.68 3.63 19.54
CA ARG A 42 2.86 3.23 18.77
C ARG A 42 4.08 3.94 19.34
N VAL A 43 5.17 3.21 19.51
CA VAL A 43 6.45 3.75 20.00
C VAL A 43 7.15 4.62 18.94
N GLY A 44 6.85 4.44 17.64
CA GLY A 44 7.50 5.19 16.57
C GLY A 44 6.73 5.25 15.25
N PRO A 45 7.36 5.80 14.19
CA PRO A 45 6.75 5.94 12.89
C PRO A 45 6.36 4.59 12.29
N ASP A 46 5.19 4.55 11.67
CA ASP A 46 4.72 3.37 10.96
C ASP A 46 5.43 3.21 9.62
N THR A 47 6.35 2.24 9.55
CA THR A 47 7.15 1.93 8.36
C THR A 47 6.76 0.61 7.69
N GLY A 48 5.97 -0.20 8.39
CA GLY A 48 5.69 -1.59 8.02
C GLY A 48 4.27 -1.84 7.50
N SER A 49 3.38 -0.85 7.56
CA SER A 49 2.01 -1.03 7.10
C SER A 49 1.92 -1.34 5.60
N PRO A 50 0.89 -2.11 5.16
CA PRO A 50 0.72 -2.45 3.75
C PRO A 50 0.63 -1.22 2.84
N GLU A 51 0.05 -0.12 3.32
CA GLU A 51 -0.07 1.16 2.63
C GLU A 51 1.33 1.73 2.30
N VAL A 52 2.20 1.83 3.30
CA VAL A 52 3.58 2.31 3.16
C VAL A 52 4.37 1.37 2.24
N GLN A 53 4.24 0.06 2.40
CA GLN A 53 4.92 -0.92 1.56
C GLN A 53 4.50 -0.81 0.08
N VAL A 54 3.19 -0.65 -0.19
CA VAL A 54 2.66 -0.47 -1.56
C VAL A 54 3.17 0.81 -2.19
N ALA A 55 3.23 1.92 -1.45
CA ALA A 55 3.76 3.18 -1.92
C ALA A 55 5.25 3.07 -2.30
N ILE A 56 6.06 2.45 -1.44
CA ILE A 56 7.49 2.21 -1.70
C ILE A 56 7.69 1.30 -2.92
N LEU A 57 6.91 0.22 -3.03
CA LEU A 57 6.97 -0.67 -4.20
C LEU A 57 6.59 0.08 -5.48
N THR A 58 5.59 0.95 -5.44
CA THR A 58 5.19 1.77 -6.59
C THR A 58 6.32 2.69 -7.04
N ALA A 59 6.98 3.38 -6.10
CA ALA A 59 8.14 4.21 -6.42
C ALA A 59 9.31 3.40 -7.03
N LYS A 60 9.55 2.17 -6.53
CA LYS A 60 10.56 1.25 -7.09
C LYS A 60 10.21 0.78 -8.50
N ILE A 61 8.96 0.37 -8.72
CA ILE A 61 8.44 -0.10 -10.01
C ILE A 61 8.58 1.01 -11.06
N LEU A 62 8.19 2.25 -10.75
CA LEU A 62 8.30 3.37 -11.67
C LEU A 62 9.75 3.66 -12.07
N ASN A 63 10.67 3.63 -11.10
CA ASN A 63 12.09 3.83 -11.37
C ASN A 63 12.68 2.72 -12.26
N LEU A 64 12.38 1.47 -11.91
CA LEU A 64 12.91 0.32 -12.64
C LEU A 64 12.31 0.23 -14.05
N SER A 65 11.03 0.53 -14.18
CA SER A 65 10.34 0.61 -15.47
C SER A 65 11.00 1.65 -16.38
N ARG A 66 11.28 2.87 -15.87
CA ARG A 66 11.98 3.91 -16.63
C ARG A 66 13.39 3.48 -17.05
N HIS A 67 14.14 2.83 -16.15
CA HIS A 67 15.47 2.32 -16.49
C HIS A 67 15.42 1.26 -17.60
N LEU A 68 14.43 0.37 -17.57
CA LEU A 68 14.27 -0.68 -18.57
C LEU A 68 13.82 -0.17 -19.94
N GLN A 69 13.25 1.04 -20.04
CA GLN A 69 12.94 1.66 -21.33
C GLN A 69 14.20 1.94 -22.16
N THR A 70 15.31 2.31 -21.51
CA THR A 70 16.59 2.52 -22.18
C THR A 70 17.42 1.24 -22.30
N THR A 71 17.21 0.28 -21.38
CA THR A 71 18.05 -0.92 -21.25
C THR A 71 17.26 -2.20 -21.59
N ASN A 72 16.88 -2.36 -22.86
CA ASN A 72 16.00 -3.45 -23.30
C ASN A 72 16.58 -4.87 -23.15
N LYS A 73 17.92 -5.01 -23.08
CA LYS A 73 18.59 -6.32 -22.96
C LYS A 73 18.70 -6.82 -21.51
N ASP A 74 18.34 -6.01 -20.52
CA ASP A 74 18.45 -6.39 -19.11
C ASP A 74 17.30 -7.31 -18.66
N LYS A 75 17.51 -8.62 -18.88
CA LYS A 75 16.55 -9.67 -18.53
C LYS A 75 16.41 -9.85 -17.01
N HIS A 76 17.47 -9.58 -16.25
CA HIS A 76 17.46 -9.74 -14.80
C HIS A 76 16.57 -8.66 -14.15
N ASN A 77 16.73 -7.41 -14.55
CA ASN A 77 15.89 -6.32 -14.06
C ASN A 77 14.44 -6.43 -14.55
N LYS A 78 14.19 -6.96 -15.76
CA LYS A 78 12.83 -7.32 -16.19
C LYS A 78 12.18 -8.34 -15.25
N ARG A 79 12.91 -9.38 -14.84
CA ARG A 79 12.43 -10.34 -13.82
C ARG A 79 12.17 -9.66 -12.49
N ASN A 80 13.08 -8.80 -12.02
CA ASN A 80 12.91 -8.07 -10.77
C ASN A 80 11.70 -7.14 -10.79
N LEU A 81 11.43 -6.46 -11.91
CA LEU A 81 10.24 -5.66 -12.11
C LEU A 81 8.97 -6.50 -11.95
N ARG A 82 8.90 -7.67 -12.60
CA ARG A 82 7.76 -8.59 -12.46
C ARG A 82 7.54 -9.00 -11.00
N LEU A 83 8.61 -9.39 -10.30
CA LEU A 83 8.54 -9.77 -8.88
C LEU A 83 8.01 -8.63 -7.99
N LEU A 84 8.44 -7.38 -8.25
CA LEU A 84 7.97 -6.21 -7.51
C LEU A 84 6.48 -5.94 -7.76
N VAL A 85 6.03 -6.03 -9.02
CA VAL A 85 4.62 -5.84 -9.39
C VAL A 85 3.73 -6.91 -8.73
N HIS A 86 4.12 -8.19 -8.80
CA HIS A 86 3.38 -9.27 -8.15
C HIS A 86 3.36 -9.12 -6.62
N LYS A 87 4.47 -8.69 -6.00
CA LYS A 87 4.51 -8.40 -4.56
C LYS A 87 3.52 -7.28 -4.20
N ARG A 88 3.48 -6.20 -5.00
CA ARG A 88 2.52 -5.10 -4.81
C ARG A 88 1.07 -5.57 -4.97
N GLN A 89 0.78 -6.39 -5.99
CA GLN A 89 -0.54 -6.97 -6.20
C GLN A 89 -1.02 -7.78 -4.98
N LYS A 90 -0.16 -8.63 -4.41
CA LYS A 90 -0.49 -9.42 -3.20
C LYS A 90 -0.84 -8.50 -2.02
N LEU A 91 -0.08 -7.42 -1.81
CA LEU A 91 -0.35 -6.45 -0.75
C LEU A 91 -1.65 -5.68 -0.97
N LEU A 92 -1.93 -5.24 -2.21
CA LEU A 92 -3.18 -4.56 -2.55
C LEU A 92 -4.40 -5.46 -2.31
N ARG A 93 -4.34 -6.74 -2.72
CA ARG A 93 -5.40 -7.72 -2.45
C ARG A 93 -5.64 -7.91 -0.95
N TYR A 94 -4.56 -8.04 -0.18
CA TYR A 94 -4.64 -8.15 1.28
C TYR A 94 -5.28 -6.90 1.91
N LEU A 95 -4.79 -5.71 1.54
CA LEU A 95 -5.24 -4.45 2.11
C LEU A 95 -6.73 -4.20 1.80
N ARG A 96 -7.16 -4.38 0.55
CA ARG A 96 -8.57 -4.25 0.17
C ARG A 96 -9.46 -5.16 1.02
N LYS A 97 -9.07 -6.42 1.23
CA LYS A 97 -9.81 -7.37 2.06
C LYS A 97 -9.84 -6.92 3.53
N LYS A 98 -8.73 -6.43 4.06
CA LYS A 98 -8.59 -6.02 5.46
C LYS A 98 -9.40 -4.75 5.79
N GLU A 99 -9.36 -3.76 4.91
CA GLU A 99 -10.05 -2.48 5.05
C GLU A 99 -11.47 -2.50 4.46
N ARG A 100 -11.88 -3.59 3.79
CA ARG A 100 -13.18 -3.75 3.12
C ARG A 100 -13.49 -2.64 2.13
N GLY A 101 -12.46 -2.10 1.46
CA GLY A 101 -12.60 -0.97 0.56
C GLY A 101 -12.93 0.37 1.25
N GLY A 102 -12.71 0.46 2.57
CA GLY A 102 -12.95 1.68 3.34
C GLY A 102 -12.00 2.84 3.03
N PRO A 103 -12.06 3.93 3.82
CA PRO A 103 -11.40 5.19 3.51
C PRO A 103 -9.89 5.09 3.30
N ARG A 104 -9.19 4.26 4.09
CA ARG A 104 -7.74 4.04 3.92
C ARG A 104 -7.37 3.42 2.59
N TRP A 105 -8.16 2.46 2.13
CA TRP A 105 -7.96 1.81 0.84
C TRP A 105 -8.16 2.81 -0.30
N GLN A 106 -9.26 3.57 -0.26
CA GLN A 106 -9.60 4.57 -1.28
C GLN A 106 -8.50 5.63 -1.38
N TYR A 107 -8.11 6.20 -0.24
CA TYR A 107 -7.04 7.18 -0.16
C TYR A 107 -5.73 6.69 -0.79
N LEU A 108 -5.31 5.44 -0.50
CA LEU A 108 -4.10 4.87 -1.08
C LEU A 108 -4.18 4.75 -2.61
N VAL A 109 -5.28 4.18 -3.11
CA VAL A 109 -5.50 3.88 -4.52
C VAL A 109 -5.58 5.16 -5.35
N GLU A 110 -6.35 6.15 -4.89
CA GLU A 110 -6.49 7.45 -5.53
C GLU A 110 -5.18 8.22 -5.53
N THR A 111 -4.50 8.29 -4.39
CA THR A 111 -3.24 9.04 -4.26
C THR A 111 -2.12 8.47 -5.12
N LEU A 112 -2.07 7.14 -5.27
CA LEU A 112 -1.05 6.46 -6.07
C LEU A 112 -1.46 6.26 -7.54
N GLY A 113 -2.68 6.64 -7.92
CA GLY A 113 -3.22 6.42 -9.27
C GLY A 113 -3.30 4.94 -9.67
N LEU A 114 -3.60 4.05 -8.72
CA LEU A 114 -3.66 2.62 -8.97
C LEU A 114 -5.06 2.23 -9.46
N SER A 115 -5.18 1.60 -10.63
CA SER A 115 -6.46 1.11 -11.11
C SER A 115 -6.75 -0.32 -10.65
N ASP A 116 -7.96 -0.80 -10.94
CA ASP A 116 -8.36 -2.18 -10.67
C ASP A 116 -7.43 -3.23 -11.33
N ALA A 117 -6.85 -2.91 -12.48
CA ALA A 117 -5.88 -3.77 -13.17
C ALA A 117 -4.58 -3.96 -12.37
N ALA A 118 -4.27 -3.07 -11.43
CA ALA A 118 -3.05 -3.18 -10.62
C ALA A 118 -3.11 -4.32 -9.58
N TRP A 119 -4.30 -4.89 -9.33
CA TRP A 119 -4.46 -5.93 -8.32
C TRP A 119 -5.53 -7.01 -8.62
N LYS A 120 -6.54 -6.73 -9.45
CA LYS A 120 -7.52 -7.74 -9.91
C LYS A 120 -6.91 -8.65 -10.97
N GLY A 121 -7.34 -9.91 -10.98
CA GLY A 121 -6.96 -10.88 -12.01
C GLY A 121 -5.49 -11.29 -11.96
N GLU A 122 -4.99 -11.80 -13.08
CA GLU A 122 -3.59 -12.18 -13.27
C GLU A 122 -2.84 -11.07 -14.00
N ILE A 123 -1.64 -10.74 -13.52
CA ILE A 123 -0.75 -9.78 -14.20
C ILE A 123 0.23 -10.59 -15.05
N SER A 124 -0.05 -10.69 -16.35
CA SER A 124 0.90 -11.13 -17.37
C SER A 124 1.67 -9.93 -17.92
N MET A 125 3.01 -9.98 -17.87
CA MET A 125 3.93 -8.97 -18.41
C MET A 125 5.02 -9.63 -19.23
#